data_AF-A0A7J8TR33-F1
#
_entry.id   AF-A0A7J8TR33-F1
#
_cell.length_a   1.000
_cell.length_b   1.000
_cell.length_c   1.000
_cell.angle_alpha   90.00
_cell.angle_beta   90.00
_cell.angle_gamma   90.00
#
_symmetry.space_group_name_H-M   'P 1'
#
loop_
_entity.id
_entity.type
_entity.pdbx_description
1 polymer ?
#
loop_
_entity_poly.entity_id
_entity_poly.type
_entity_poly.pdbx_seq_one_letter_code
_entity_poly.pdbx_strand_id
1 'polypeptide(L)'
;GGGGGGGGESNSGGKNGDGGDNHEVEEYYKRMVEENPGNPLFLGNYAQFLYQSKRDLQGAEEYYSRAILVDPKDGETLSQYAKLVWELHRDEERASSYFERAVQVSPQDSHVHAAYASFLWETEEDGDECAAPSEIDTIPTQFHQGTLASA
;
A
#
# COMPACT_ATOMS: atom_id res chain seq x y z
N GLY A 1 62.00 -29.64 -9.75
CA GLY A 1 60.56 -29.94 -9.83
C GLY A 1 59.83 -28.66 -9.53
N GLY A 2 59.01 -28.18 -10.46
CA GLY A 2 58.29 -26.91 -10.34
C GLY A 2 56.78 -27.10 -10.34
N GLY A 3 56.08 -26.12 -9.77
CA GLY A 3 54.64 -25.85 -9.86
C GLY A 3 53.76 -26.80 -9.04
N GLY A 4 52.76 -26.36 -8.28
CA GLY A 4 52.02 -25.11 -8.26
C GLY A 4 50.51 -25.42 -8.12
N GLY A 5 49.77 -24.60 -7.37
CA GLY A 5 48.30 -24.61 -7.27
C GLY A 5 47.76 -25.57 -6.21
N GLY A 6 47.06 -25.14 -5.16
CA GLY A 6 46.05 -24.08 -5.14
C GLY A 6 44.70 -24.71 -5.48
N GLY A 7 44.01 -25.23 -4.47
CA GLY A 7 42.70 -25.87 -4.60
C GLY A 7 41.95 -25.74 -3.28
N GLY A 8 41.57 -24.51 -2.95
CA GLY A 8 40.57 -24.25 -1.93
C GLY A 8 39.22 -24.15 -2.62
N GLU A 9 38.31 -25.07 -2.31
CA GLU A 9 36.88 -24.90 -2.52
C GLU A 9 36.17 -25.51 -1.31
N SER A 10 35.95 -24.66 -0.31
CA SER A 10 34.91 -24.91 0.69
C SER A 10 33.58 -24.67 -0.01
N ASN A 11 32.85 -25.74 -0.33
CA ASN A 11 31.45 -25.62 -0.70
C ASN A 11 30.65 -26.75 -0.08
N SER A 12 30.21 -26.53 1.16
CA SER A 12 29.10 -27.27 1.73
C SER A 12 27.91 -26.33 1.84
N GLY A 13 27.05 -26.43 0.83
CA GLY A 13 25.61 -26.31 0.97
C GLY A 13 25.08 -24.94 1.34
N GLY A 14 24.54 -24.25 0.32
CA GLY A 14 23.71 -23.07 0.50
C GLY A 14 22.70 -23.24 1.63
N LYS A 15 22.68 -22.24 2.50
CA LYS A 15 21.62 -22.04 3.49
C LYS A 15 20.30 -21.86 2.74
N ASN A 16 19.51 -22.93 2.65
CA ASN A 16 18.07 -22.82 2.45
C ASN A 16 17.45 -22.44 3.81
N GLY A 17 17.56 -21.17 4.18
CA GLY A 17 17.01 -20.60 5.42
C GLY A 17 15.79 -19.73 5.13
N ASP A 18 14.67 -20.33 4.71
CA ASP A 18 13.43 -19.59 4.41
C ASP A 18 12.17 -20.16 5.09
N GLY A 19 12.24 -21.41 5.59
CA GLY A 19 11.11 -22.06 6.28
C GLY A 19 11.18 -22.11 7.80
N GLY A 20 12.39 -21.97 8.39
CA GLY A 20 12.60 -22.12 9.83
C GLY A 20 12.29 -20.85 10.63
N ASP A 21 12.79 -19.71 10.15
CA ASP A 21 12.69 -18.43 10.87
C ASP A 21 11.24 -17.91 10.91
N ASN A 22 10.46 -18.16 9.85
CA ASN A 22 9.07 -17.75 9.78
C ASN A 22 8.13 -18.51 10.75
N HIS A 23 8.50 -19.71 11.20
CA HIS A 23 7.66 -20.48 12.12
C HIS A 23 7.82 -19.99 13.57
N GLU A 24 9.06 -19.77 14.03
CA GLU A 24 9.30 -19.24 15.38
C GLU A 24 8.71 -17.83 15.55
N VAL A 25 8.85 -16.98 14.52
CA VAL A 25 8.28 -15.62 14.52
C VAL A 25 6.76 -15.65 14.53
N GLU A 26 6.13 -16.57 13.79
CA GLU A 26 4.67 -16.71 13.80
C GLU A 26 4.15 -17.13 15.19
N GLU A 27 4.78 -18.12 15.82
CA GLU A 27 4.43 -18.56 17.18
C GLU A 27 4.60 -17.45 18.21
N TYR A 28 5.61 -16.59 18.04
CA TYR A 28 5.79 -15.40 18.87
C TYR A 28 4.60 -14.44 18.71
N TYR A 29 4.22 -14.08 17.49
CA TYR A 29 3.09 -13.18 17.27
C TYR A 29 1.75 -13.77 17.75
N LYS A 30 1.51 -15.06 17.51
CA LYS A 30 0.31 -15.75 18.03
C LYS A 30 0.22 -15.63 19.54
N ARG A 31 1.30 -15.93 20.26
CA ARG A 31 1.34 -15.79 21.72
C ARG A 31 1.03 -14.35 22.18
N MET A 32 1.62 -13.36 21.53
CA MET A 32 1.39 -11.95 21.87
C MET A 32 -0.09 -11.55 21.70
N VAL A 33 -0.74 -12.04 20.64
CA VAL A 33 -2.17 -11.81 20.40
C VAL A 33 -3.04 -12.62 21.35
N GLU A 34 -2.68 -13.85 21.70
CA GLU A 34 -3.41 -14.67 22.68
C GLU A 34 -3.37 -14.07 24.09
N GLU A 35 -2.20 -13.58 24.51
CA GLU A 35 -2.04 -12.94 25.81
C GLU A 35 -2.75 -11.59 25.89
N ASN A 36 -2.83 -10.85 24.77
CA ASN A 36 -3.46 -9.53 24.70
C ASN A 36 -4.29 -9.35 23.40
N PRO A 37 -5.49 -9.97 23.32
CA PRO A 37 -6.25 -10.03 22.06
C PRO A 37 -6.83 -8.71 21.58
N GLY A 38 -6.81 -7.68 22.43
CA GLY A 38 -7.25 -6.32 22.14
C GLY A 38 -6.12 -5.30 22.14
N ASN A 39 -4.86 -5.72 21.96
CA ASN A 39 -3.76 -4.79 21.77
C ASN A 39 -3.62 -4.46 20.27
N PRO A 40 -3.91 -3.22 19.83
CA PRO A 40 -3.91 -2.87 18.40
C PRO A 40 -2.53 -3.03 17.76
N LEU A 41 -1.46 -2.78 18.52
CA LEU A 41 -0.08 -2.92 18.04
C LEU A 41 0.26 -4.38 17.71
N PHE A 42 -0.16 -5.33 18.54
CA PHE A 42 0.12 -6.75 18.29
C PHE A 42 -0.72 -7.29 17.13
N LEU A 43 -1.98 -6.85 17.03
CA LEU A 43 -2.86 -7.19 15.92
C LEU A 43 -2.30 -6.65 14.59
N GLY A 44 -1.93 -5.36 14.53
CA GLY A 44 -1.37 -4.73 13.34
C GLY A 44 -0.04 -5.34 12.92
N ASN A 45 0.89 -5.54 13.87
CA ASN A 45 2.19 -6.14 13.56
C ASN A 45 2.06 -7.60 13.09
N TYR A 46 1.15 -8.38 13.69
CA TYR A 46 0.93 -9.75 13.24
C TYR A 46 0.32 -9.78 11.84
N ALA A 47 -0.65 -8.90 11.55
CA ALA A 47 -1.21 -8.73 10.22
C ALA A 47 -0.14 -8.38 9.18
N GLN A 48 0.77 -7.46 9.53
CA GLN A 48 1.89 -7.07 8.68
C GLN A 48 2.85 -8.23 8.40
N PHE A 49 3.17 -9.03 9.42
CA PHE A 49 3.98 -10.24 9.26
C PHE A 49 3.31 -11.26 8.33
N LEU A 50 2.00 -11.51 8.51
CA LEU A 50 1.23 -12.40 7.65
C LEU A 50 1.24 -11.90 6.20
N TYR A 51 1.07 -10.60 5.99
CA TYR A 51 1.10 -9.96 4.68
C TYR A 51 2.47 -10.05 4.00
N GLN A 52 3.55 -9.65 4.67
CA GLN A 52 4.87 -9.49 4.06
C GLN A 52 5.66 -10.80 4.00
N SER A 53 5.66 -11.56 5.10
CA SER A 53 6.53 -12.73 5.26
C SER A 53 5.84 -14.02 4.84
N LYS A 54 4.56 -14.20 5.17
CA LYS A 54 3.81 -15.43 4.86
C LYS A 54 3.02 -15.36 3.56
N ARG A 55 2.76 -14.15 3.05
CA ARG A 55 1.81 -13.90 1.94
C ARG A 55 0.41 -14.46 2.23
N ASP A 56 0.05 -14.54 3.51
CA ASP A 56 -1.30 -14.91 3.95
C ASP A 56 -2.16 -13.65 4.02
N LEU A 57 -2.73 -13.28 2.86
CA LEU A 57 -3.53 -12.07 2.72
C LEU A 57 -4.84 -12.15 3.52
N GLN A 58 -5.47 -13.33 3.59
CA GLN A 58 -6.72 -13.55 4.32
C GLN A 58 -6.50 -13.44 5.83
N GLY A 59 -5.43 -14.07 6.35
CA GLY A 59 -5.04 -13.91 7.75
C GLY A 59 -4.69 -12.46 8.07
N ALA A 60 -3.93 -11.79 7.20
CA ALA A 60 -3.64 -10.36 7.38
C ALA A 60 -4.92 -9.51 7.41
N GLU A 61 -5.91 -9.81 6.57
CA GLU A 61 -7.19 -9.09 6.54
C GLU A 61 -7.93 -9.23 7.88
N GLU A 62 -7.99 -10.44 8.44
CA GLU A 62 -8.60 -10.68 9.75
C GLU A 62 -7.96 -9.81 10.83
N TYR A 63 -6.63 -9.83 10.94
CA TYR A 63 -5.93 -9.13 12.02
C TYR A 63 -5.90 -7.60 11.84
N TYR A 64 -5.76 -7.10 10.61
CA TYR A 64 -5.91 -5.66 10.35
C TYR A 64 -7.33 -5.19 10.66
N SER A 65 -8.36 -5.94 10.25
CA SER A 65 -9.75 -5.57 10.54
C SER A 65 -10.01 -5.47 12.05
N ARG A 66 -9.44 -6.38 12.85
CA ARG A 66 -9.49 -6.33 14.31
C ARG A 66 -8.71 -5.14 14.87
N ALA A 67 -7.51 -4.86 14.33
CA ALA A 67 -6.68 -3.74 14.78
C ALA A 67 -7.40 -2.39 14.63
N ILE A 68 -8.05 -2.14 13.49
CA ILE A 68 -8.76 -0.87 13.23
C ILE A 68 -10.07 -0.73 14.03
N LEU A 69 -10.66 -1.84 14.50
CA LEU A 69 -11.80 -1.82 15.42
C LEU A 69 -11.38 -1.44 16.83
N VAL A 70 -10.19 -1.87 17.25
CA VAL A 70 -9.61 -1.58 18.57
C VAL A 70 -9.06 -0.15 18.60
N ASP A 71 -8.25 0.23 17.63
CA ASP A 71 -7.74 1.59 17.48
C ASP A 71 -8.16 2.21 16.15
N PRO A 72 -9.26 2.96 16.15
CA PRO A 72 -9.75 3.61 14.95
C PRO A 72 -8.91 4.82 14.49
N LYS A 73 -7.87 5.22 15.23
CA LYS A 73 -7.08 6.43 14.97
C LYS A 73 -5.65 6.16 14.54
N ASP A 74 -5.27 4.89 14.41
CA ASP A 74 -3.98 4.51 13.86
C ASP A 74 -3.99 4.63 12.32
N GLY A 75 -3.48 5.76 11.83
CA GLY A 75 -3.40 6.05 10.40
C GLY A 75 -2.49 5.08 9.62
N GLU A 76 -1.43 4.56 10.24
CA GLU A 76 -0.53 3.61 9.58
C GLU A 76 -1.27 2.29 9.36
N THR A 77 -1.88 1.73 10.41
CA THR A 77 -2.68 0.50 10.33
C THR A 77 -3.85 0.65 9.35
N LEU A 78 -4.54 1.80 9.34
CA LEU A 78 -5.61 2.08 8.38
C LEU A 78 -5.10 2.07 6.93
N SER A 79 -3.96 2.70 6.65
CA SER A 79 -3.38 2.74 5.30
C SER A 79 -2.87 1.38 4.82
N GLN A 80 -2.31 0.58 5.72
CA GLN A 80 -1.90 -0.80 5.43
C GLN A 80 -3.10 -1.69 5.15
N TYR A 81 -4.18 -1.53 5.91
CA TYR A 81 -5.43 -2.26 5.66
C TYR A 81 -6.07 -1.84 4.33
N ALA A 82 -6.10 -0.54 4.03
CA ALA A 82 -6.60 -0.02 2.76
C ALA A 82 -5.88 -0.64 1.56
N LYS A 83 -4.54 -0.69 1.61
CA LYS A 83 -3.72 -1.34 0.60
C LYS A 83 -4.07 -2.82 0.44
N LEU A 84 -4.23 -3.54 1.55
CA LEU A 84 -4.60 -4.96 1.51
C LEU A 84 -5.99 -5.18 0.91
N VAL A 85 -6.97 -4.33 1.24
CA VAL A 85 -8.32 -4.38 0.68
C VAL A 85 -8.29 -4.19 -0.84
N TRP A 86 -7.50 -3.22 -1.32
CA TRP A 86 -7.29 -3.02 -2.75
C TRP A 86 -6.67 -4.26 -3.42
N GLU A 87 -5.61 -4.81 -2.83
CA GLU A 87 -4.90 -5.98 -3.38
C GLU A 87 -5.78 -7.24 -3.44
N LEU A 88 -6.56 -7.51 -2.39
CA LEU A 88 -7.40 -8.70 -2.27
C LEU A 88 -8.68 -8.61 -3.10
N HIS A 89 -9.37 -7.47 -3.01
CA HIS A 89 -10.76 -7.37 -3.44
C HIS A 89 -10.95 -6.48 -4.65
N ARG A 90 -9.95 -5.65 -5.00
CA ARG A 90 -10.08 -4.57 -6.00
C ARG A 90 -11.29 -3.67 -5.72
N ASP A 91 -11.59 -3.48 -4.44
CA ASP A 91 -12.68 -2.65 -3.96
C ASP A 91 -12.16 -1.23 -3.72
N GLU A 92 -12.22 -0.42 -4.77
CA GLU A 92 -11.72 0.96 -4.78
C GLU A 92 -12.44 1.83 -3.73
N GLU A 93 -13.77 1.70 -3.61
CA GLU A 93 -14.57 2.49 -2.67
C GLU A 93 -14.14 2.23 -1.22
N ARG A 94 -14.02 0.95 -0.82
CA ARG A 94 -13.56 0.60 0.53
C ARG A 94 -12.12 1.01 0.77
N ALA A 95 -11.23 0.75 -0.18
CA ALA A 95 -9.82 1.11 -0.04
C ALA A 95 -9.64 2.62 0.10
N SER A 96 -10.28 3.42 -0.77
CA SER A 96 -10.26 4.87 -0.73
C SER A 96 -10.79 5.40 0.62
N SER A 97 -11.91 4.88 1.10
CA SER A 97 -12.48 5.28 2.40
C SER A 97 -11.50 5.07 3.57
N TYR A 98 -10.77 3.95 3.59
CA TYR A 98 -9.76 3.72 4.62
C TYR A 98 -8.54 4.63 4.49
N PHE A 99 -8.08 4.91 3.26
CA PHE A 99 -6.99 5.87 3.04
C PHE A 99 -7.36 7.30 3.42
N GLU A 100 -8.54 7.78 3.05
CA GLU A 100 -9.03 9.11 3.44
C GLU A 100 -9.08 9.26 4.96
N ARG A 101 -9.59 8.23 5.65
CA ARG A 101 -9.60 8.20 7.11
C ARG A 101 -8.18 8.17 7.69
N ALA A 102 -7.26 7.42 7.10
CA ALA A 102 -5.86 7.39 7.51
C ALA A 102 -5.22 8.79 7.44
N VAL A 103 -5.44 9.52 6.34
CA VAL A 103 -4.99 10.90 6.15
C VAL A 103 -5.64 11.84 7.16
N GLN A 104 -6.93 11.65 7.47
CA GLN A 104 -7.65 12.48 8.44
C GLN A 104 -7.08 12.35 9.86
N VAL A 105 -6.74 11.12 10.29
CA VAL A 105 -6.22 10.88 11.65
C VAL A 105 -4.72 11.13 11.77
N SER A 106 -3.98 10.99 10.66
CA SER A 106 -2.53 11.21 10.59
C SER A 106 -2.14 12.19 9.46
N PRO A 107 -2.56 13.46 9.53
CA PRO A 107 -2.40 14.44 8.43
C PRO A 107 -0.95 14.90 8.20
N GLN A 108 0.00 14.48 9.03
CA GLN A 108 1.42 14.84 8.93
C GLN A 108 2.30 13.60 8.66
N ASP A 109 1.69 12.44 8.47
CA ASP A 109 2.41 11.20 8.25
C ASP A 109 2.71 11.01 6.75
N SER A 110 4.00 11.10 6.41
CA SER A 110 4.46 10.95 5.03
C SER A 110 4.25 9.54 4.49
N HIS A 111 4.26 8.51 5.33
CA HIS A 111 4.04 7.13 4.89
C HIS A 111 2.58 6.92 4.47
N VAL A 112 1.65 7.45 5.26
CA VAL A 112 0.21 7.43 4.94
C VAL A 112 -0.06 8.16 3.63
N HIS A 113 0.52 9.35 3.43
CA HIS A 113 0.36 10.10 2.18
C HIS A 113 0.96 9.38 0.98
N ALA A 114 2.15 8.78 1.13
CA ALA A 114 2.79 8.02 0.06
C ALA A 114 1.98 6.78 -0.32
N ALA A 115 1.42 6.06 0.67
CA ALA A 115 0.57 4.90 0.43
C ALA A 115 -0.72 5.28 -0.29
N TYR A 116 -1.39 6.36 0.14
CA TYR A 116 -2.60 6.82 -0.53
C TYR A 116 -2.33 7.31 -1.94
N ALA A 117 -1.25 8.08 -2.15
CA ALA A 117 -0.85 8.50 -3.49
C ALA A 117 -0.62 7.28 -4.39
N SER A 118 0.16 6.29 -3.94
CA SER A 118 0.40 5.05 -4.71
C SER A 118 -0.89 4.37 -5.14
N PHE A 119 -1.88 4.30 -4.25
CA PHE A 119 -3.20 3.77 -4.57
C PHE A 119 -3.91 4.59 -5.66
N LEU A 120 -3.94 5.91 -5.54
CA LEU A 120 -4.58 6.79 -6.54
C LEU A 120 -3.93 6.67 -7.92
N TRP A 121 -2.60 6.59 -7.98
CA TRP A 121 -1.87 6.38 -9.23
C TRP A 121 -2.23 5.03 -9.88
N GLU A 122 -2.36 3.97 -9.08
CA GLU A 122 -2.77 2.66 -9.58
C GLU A 122 -4.22 2.64 -10.10
N THR A 123 -5.15 3.38 -9.46
CA THR A 123 -6.56 3.40 -9.86
C THR A 123 -6.86 4.36 -11.01
N GLU A 124 -6.13 5.48 -11.13
CA GLU A 124 -6.27 6.41 -12.27
C GLU A 124 -5.84 5.76 -13.59
N GLU A 125 -4.83 4.89 -13.58
CA GLU A 125 -4.34 4.20 -14.79
C GLU A 125 -5.38 3.22 -15.37
N ASP A 126 -6.29 2.70 -14.54
CA ASP A 126 -7.41 1.84 -14.95
C ASP A 126 -8.67 2.65 -15.36
N GLY A 127 -8.74 3.95 -15.03
CA GLY A 127 -9.89 4.82 -15.25
C GLY A 127 -9.87 5.62 -16.57
N ASP A 128 -8.76 5.58 -17.32
CA ASP A 128 -8.53 6.42 -18.50
C ASP A 128 -8.95 5.75 -19.84
N GLU A 129 -9.89 4.80 -19.78
CA GLU A 129 -10.58 4.30 -20.97
C GLU A 129 -12.05 4.76 -20.98
N CYS A 130 -12.30 5.82 -21.76
CA CYS A 130 -13.61 6.40 -22.15
C CYS A 130 -14.10 7.66 -21.41
N ALA A 131 -13.30 8.73 -21.43
CA ALA A 131 -13.86 10.09 -21.45
C ALA A 131 -13.16 10.94 -22.53
N ALA A 132 -13.37 10.59 -23.80
CA ALA A 132 -13.05 11.49 -24.90
C ALA A 132 -14.00 12.72 -24.89
N PRO A 133 -13.51 13.91 -25.27
CA PRO A 133 -13.94 15.19 -24.72
C PRO A 133 -15.19 15.73 -25.42
N SER A 134 -16.22 16.11 -24.65
CA SER A 134 -17.31 16.93 -25.20
C SER A 134 -16.86 18.40 -25.24
N GLU A 135 -16.30 18.79 -26.39
CA GLU A 135 -16.38 20.11 -27.02
C GLU A 135 -16.69 21.29 -26.06
N ILE A 136 -15.65 21.94 -25.53
CA ILE A 136 -15.81 23.33 -25.08
C ILE A 136 -15.84 24.22 -26.32
N ASP A 137 -17.07 24.57 -26.65
CA ASP A 137 -17.56 25.56 -27.59
C ASP A 137 -16.58 26.71 -27.84
N THR A 138 -16.26 26.89 -29.12
CA THR A 138 -15.54 28.02 -29.68
C THR A 138 -16.18 29.34 -29.27
N ILE A 139 -15.47 30.19 -28.53
CA ILE A 139 -15.86 31.60 -28.38
C ILE A 139 -15.59 32.32 -29.70
N PRO A 140 -16.59 32.88 -30.40
CA PRO A 140 -16.33 33.68 -31.59
C PRO A 140 -15.81 35.05 -31.16
N THR A 141 -14.52 35.30 -31.39
CA THR A 141 -13.92 36.62 -31.17
C THR A 141 -14.42 37.60 -32.24
N GLN A 142 -15.55 38.26 -31.99
CA GLN A 142 -15.96 39.45 -32.75
C GLN A 142 -15.04 40.62 -32.40
N PHE A 143 -13.99 40.85 -33.20
CA PHE A 143 -13.29 42.12 -33.22
C PHE A 143 -14.03 43.09 -34.18
N HIS A 144 -14.61 44.14 -33.60
CA HIS A 144 -15.23 45.25 -34.31
C HIS A 144 -14.22 45.95 -35.25
N GLN A 145 -14.54 46.04 -36.53
CA GLN A 145 -13.86 46.96 -37.45
C GLN A 145 -14.30 48.40 -37.15
N GLY A 146 -13.39 49.17 -36.55
CA GLY A 146 -13.51 50.61 -36.39
C GLY A 146 -13.18 51.32 -37.71
N THR A 147 -14.19 51.92 -38.31
CA THR A 147 -14.10 52.84 -39.45
C THR A 147 -13.27 54.07 -39.08
N LEU A 148 -12.16 54.32 -39.78
CA LEU A 148 -11.52 55.63 -39.81
C LEU A 148 -11.74 56.27 -41.17
N ALA A 149 -12.70 57.20 -41.21
CA ALA A 149 -12.85 58.19 -42.28
C ALA A 149 -12.69 59.58 -41.65
N SER A 150 -11.63 60.30 -42.06
CA SER A 150 -11.45 61.76 -42.03
C SER A 150 -10.00 62.03 -42.48
N ALA A 151 -9.66 63.03 -43.28
CA ALA A 151 -10.37 64.14 -43.87
C ALA A 151 -9.66 64.53 -45.19
#